data_AF-A0A3R6WRR6-F1
#
_entry.id   AF-A0A3R6WRR6-F1
#
_cell.length_a   1.000
_cell.length_b   1.000
_cell.length_c   1.000
_cell.angle_alpha   90.00
_cell.angle_beta   90.00
_cell.angle_gamma   90.00
#
_symmetry.space_group_name_H-M   'P 1'
#
loop_
_entity.id
_entity.type
_entity.pdbx_description
1 polymer ?
#
loop_
_entity_poly.entity_id
_entity_poly.type
_entity_poly.pdbx_seq_one_letter_code
_entity_poly.pdbx_strand_id
1 'polypeptide(L)'
;MPLDDAIQKAVTECIQENILADFLRKNQAEVIAMSIFEYDKVEEEKKLRKAEFDAGVEQGLKQGVEQGIEQGLKQASTDTALRLLNTRKFDVKEIAELCNLPLEDVTALMK
;
A
#
# COMPACT_ATOMS: atom_id res chain seq x y z
N MET A 1 -6.88 34.73 11.55
CA MET A 1 -7.99 35.01 10.61
C MET A 1 -8.04 33.82 9.66
N PRO A 2 -9.18 33.11 9.53
CA PRO A 2 -9.38 32.11 8.50
C PRO A 2 -9.08 32.68 7.10
N LEU A 3 -8.61 31.84 6.17
CA LEU A 3 -8.25 32.27 4.81
C LEU A 3 -9.44 32.95 4.11
N ASP A 4 -10.62 32.35 4.24
CA ASP A 4 -11.89 32.84 3.69
C ASP A 4 -12.22 34.26 4.19
N ASP A 5 -12.06 34.50 5.49
CA ASP A 5 -12.32 35.81 6.12
C ASP A 5 -11.30 36.87 5.65
N ALA A 6 -10.05 36.47 5.41
CA ALA A 6 -9.01 37.36 4.91
C ALA A 6 -9.26 37.77 3.47
N ILE A 7 -9.67 36.82 2.62
CA ILE A 7 -10.00 37.06 1.22
C ILE A 7 -11.25 37.96 1.11
N GLN A 8 -12.30 37.70 1.90
CA GLN A 8 -13.50 38.54 1.90
C GLN A 8 -13.20 39.99 2.30
N LYS A 9 -12.35 40.19 3.32
CA LYS A 9 -11.94 41.53 3.74
C LYS A 9 -11.14 42.24 2.66
N ALA A 10 -10.14 41.59 2.07
CA ALA A 10 -9.34 42.17 0.99
C ALA A 10 -10.20 42.58 -0.23
N VAL A 11 -11.15 41.73 -0.64
CA VAL A 11 -12.06 42.06 -1.75
C VAL A 11 -12.96 43.25 -1.39
N THR A 12 -13.44 43.32 -0.15
CA THR A 12 -14.29 44.42 0.32
C THR A 12 -13.52 45.74 0.39
N GLU A 13 -12.28 45.71 0.89
CA GLU A 13 -11.39 46.88 0.94
C GLU A 13 -11.07 47.39 -0.47
N CYS A 14 -10.75 46.51 -1.42
CA CYS A 14 -10.54 46.90 -2.82
C CYS A 14 -11.78 47.58 -3.44
N ILE A 15 -12.98 47.10 -3.14
CA ILE A 15 -14.23 47.73 -3.60
C ILE A 15 -14.41 49.11 -2.96
N GLN A 16 -14.08 49.26 -1.67
CA GLN A 16 -14.18 50.53 -0.94
C GLN A 16 -13.17 51.57 -1.43
N GLU A 17 -11.94 51.14 -1.73
CA GLU A 17 -10.87 52.00 -2.25
C GLU A 17 -10.97 52.27 -3.76
N ASN A 18 -12.05 51.78 -4.39
CA ASN A 18 -12.31 51.94 -5.82
C ASN A 18 -11.25 51.29 -6.74
N ILE A 19 -10.61 50.21 -6.26
CA ILE A 19 -9.61 49.42 -6.97
C ILE A 19 -10.30 48.20 -7.59
N LEU A 20 -10.37 48.13 -8.92
CA LEU A 20 -11.12 47.09 -9.65
C LEU A 20 -12.59 46.93 -9.21
N ALA A 21 -13.19 47.96 -8.60
CA ALA A 21 -14.48 47.87 -7.92
C ALA A 21 -15.61 47.34 -8.82
N ASP A 22 -15.68 47.76 -10.08
CA ASP A 22 -16.71 47.29 -11.01
C ASP A 22 -16.53 45.82 -11.42
N PHE A 23 -15.30 45.34 -11.49
CA PHE A 23 -14.98 43.94 -11.77
C PHE A 23 -15.28 43.07 -10.55
N LEU A 24 -14.83 43.49 -9.37
CA LEU A 24 -15.01 42.77 -8.12
C LEU A 24 -16.48 42.70 -7.70
N ARG A 25 -17.27 43.76 -7.92
CA ARG A 25 -18.73 43.73 -7.66
C ARG A 25 -19.49 42.74 -8.55
N LYS A 26 -19.07 42.60 -9.80
CA LYS A 26 -19.71 41.70 -10.77
C LYS A 26 -19.30 40.24 -10.57
N ASN A 27 -18.05 40.00 -10.21
CA ASN A 27 -17.44 38.66 -10.17
C ASN A 27 -17.01 38.23 -8.75
N GLN A 28 -17.60 38.83 -7.71
CA GLN A 28 -17.16 38.63 -6.32
C GLN A 28 -17.15 37.15 -5.91
N ALA A 29 -18.23 36.44 -6.21
CA ALA A 29 -18.38 35.03 -5.85
C ALA A 29 -17.35 34.15 -6.55
N GLU A 30 -17.04 34.43 -7.82
CA GLU A 30 -16.08 33.66 -8.62
C GLU A 30 -14.64 33.92 -8.16
N VAL A 31 -14.28 35.18 -7.86
CA VAL A 31 -12.95 35.54 -7.34
C VAL A 31 -12.71 34.91 -5.98
N ILE A 32 -13.69 34.98 -5.08
CA ILE A 32 -13.60 34.36 -3.75
C ILE A 32 -13.51 32.84 -3.88
N ALA A 33 -14.35 32.22 -4.72
CA ALA A 33 -14.31 30.78 -4.92
C ALA A 33 -12.97 30.32 -5.53
N MET A 34 -12.47 31.00 -6.55
CA MET A 34 -11.20 30.66 -7.18
C MET A 34 -10.03 30.80 -6.21
N SER A 35 -10.03 31.82 -5.33
CA SER A 35 -8.98 32.02 -4.33
C SER A 35 -9.09 31.08 -3.11
N ILE A 36 -10.28 30.61 -2.74
CA ILE A 36 -10.47 29.65 -1.64
C ILE A 36 -10.20 28.21 -2.11
N PHE A 37 -10.57 27.87 -3.34
CA PHE A 37 -10.37 26.55 -3.92
C PHE A 37 -9.04 26.42 -4.68
N GLU A 38 -8.03 27.24 -4.37
CA GLU A 38 -6.70 27.05 -4.91
C GLU A 38 -6.26 25.60 -4.67
N TYR A 39 -5.91 24.91 -5.77
CA TYR A 39 -5.48 23.53 -5.75
C TYR A 39 -4.23 23.41 -4.85
N ASP A 40 -4.43 22.90 -3.62
CA ASP A 40 -3.32 22.58 -2.73
C ASP A 40 -2.66 21.30 -3.21
N LYS A 41 -1.79 21.48 -4.20
CA LYS A 41 -0.96 20.42 -4.78
C LYS A 41 -0.21 19.62 -3.72
N VAL A 42 0.19 20.27 -2.62
CA VAL A 42 1.01 19.65 -1.57
C VAL A 42 0.17 18.68 -0.73
N GLU A 43 -1.08 19.04 -0.41
CA GLU A 43 -2.03 18.15 0.26
C GLU A 43 -2.37 16.91 -0.57
N GLU A 44 -2.67 17.10 -1.85
CA GLU A 44 -2.96 16.02 -2.80
C GLU A 44 -1.75 15.08 -2.96
N GLU A 45 -0.55 15.62 -3.18
CA GLU A 45 0.68 14.82 -3.28
C GLU A 45 0.98 14.04 -1.99
N LYS A 46 0.69 14.61 -0.81
CA LYS A 46 0.83 13.90 0.48
C LYS A 46 -0.16 12.75 0.60
N LYS A 47 -1.42 12.95 0.21
CA LYS A 47 -2.45 11.89 0.23
C LYS A 47 -2.06 10.74 -0.69
N LEU A 48 -1.62 11.06 -1.91
CA LEU A 48 -1.17 10.08 -2.88
C LEU A 48 0.03 9.28 -2.35
N ARG A 49 1.04 9.97 -1.81
CA ARG A 49 2.24 9.33 -1.25
C ARG A 49 1.92 8.41 -0.07
N LYS A 50 0.95 8.77 0.76
CA LYS A 50 0.51 7.94 1.89
C LYS A 50 -0.20 6.68 1.39
N ALA A 51 -1.10 6.82 0.42
CA ALA A 51 -1.79 5.67 -0.18
C ALA A 51 -0.81 4.71 -0.88
N GLU A 52 0.17 5.23 -1.62
CA GLU A 52 1.21 4.42 -2.26
C GLU A 52 2.09 3.69 -1.23
N PHE A 53 2.44 4.37 -0.13
CA PHE A 53 3.20 3.76 0.95
C PHE A 53 2.41 2.63 1.63
N ASP A 54 1.15 2.88 1.99
CA ASP A 54 0.29 1.91 2.65
C ASP A 54 0.06 0.68 1.75
N ALA A 55 -0.17 0.89 0.45
CA ALA A 55 -0.27 -0.19 -0.53
C ALA A 55 1.03 -1.01 -0.66
N GLY A 56 2.19 -0.34 -0.66
CA GLY A 56 3.49 -1.01 -0.69
C GLY A 56 3.76 -1.85 0.56
N VAL A 57 3.39 -1.35 1.74
CA VAL A 57 3.50 -2.09 3.01
C VAL A 57 2.58 -3.31 3.01
N GLU A 58 1.33 -3.15 2.59
CA GLU A 58 0.35 -4.24 2.53
C GLU A 58 0.81 -5.34 1.57
N GLN A 59 1.29 -4.96 0.37
CA GLN A 59 1.82 -5.91 -0.59
C GLN A 59 3.05 -6.65 -0.05
N GLY A 60 4.00 -5.93 0.57
CA GLY A 60 5.20 -6.54 1.15
C GLY A 60 4.86 -7.52 2.26
N LEU A 61 3.92 -7.17 3.14
CA LEU A 61 3.46 -8.05 4.21
C LEU A 61 2.79 -9.31 3.64
N LYS A 62 1.90 -9.16 2.68
CA LYS A 62 1.19 -10.29 2.05
C LYS A 62 2.17 -11.25 1.39
N GLN A 63 3.12 -10.73 0.62
CA GLN A 63 4.16 -11.54 -0.03
C GLN A 63 5.05 -12.25 1.01
N GLY A 64 5.46 -11.55 2.07
CA GLY A 64 6.28 -12.14 3.13
C GLY A 64 5.57 -13.27 3.88
N VAL A 65 4.28 -13.09 4.20
CA VAL A 65 3.46 -14.12 4.85
C VAL A 65 3.27 -15.33 3.94
N GLU A 66 2.93 -15.11 2.67
CA GLU A 66 2.73 -16.19 1.70
C GLU A 66 4.02 -17.01 1.49
N GLN A 67 5.16 -16.34 1.29
CA GLN A 67 6.47 -17.00 1.18
C GLN A 67 6.85 -17.75 2.46
N GLY A 68 6.58 -17.17 3.63
CA GLY A 68 6.87 -17.80 4.92
C GLY A 68 6.04 -19.07 5.14
N ILE A 69 4.75 -19.05 4.79
CA ILE A 69 3.87 -20.22 4.87
C ILE A 69 4.34 -21.30 3.88
N GLU A 70 4.64 -20.94 2.63
CA GLU A 70 5.09 -21.90 1.62
C GLU A 70 6.42 -22.57 2.03
N GLN A 71 7.38 -21.78 2.52
CA GLN A 71 8.65 -22.30 3.03
C GLN A 71 8.44 -23.19 4.26
N GLY A 72 7.58 -22.80 5.19
CA GLY A 72 7.26 -23.61 6.38
C GLY A 72 6.59 -24.94 6.02
N LEU A 73 5.66 -24.95 5.07
CA LEU A 73 5.03 -26.18 4.57
C LEU A 73 6.03 -27.11 3.87
N LYS A 74 6.90 -26.55 3.02
CA LYS A 74 7.98 -27.32 2.38
C LYS A 74 8.93 -27.92 3.42
N GLN A 75 9.37 -27.12 4.39
CA GLN A 75 10.24 -27.60 5.48
C GLN A 75 9.57 -28.71 6.28
N ALA A 76 8.31 -28.52 6.70
CA ALA A 76 7.57 -29.53 7.45
C ALA A 76 7.43 -30.85 6.68
N SER A 77 7.19 -30.78 5.37
CA SER A 77 7.14 -31.96 4.50
C SER A 77 8.49 -32.66 4.42
N THR A 78 9.59 -31.92 4.21
CA THR A 78 10.94 -32.50 4.18
C THR A 78 11.36 -33.11 5.52
N ASP A 79 10.99 -32.48 6.63
CA ASP A 79 11.31 -32.96 7.98
C ASP A 79 10.53 -34.26 8.30
N THR A 80 9.28 -34.33 7.84
CA THR A 80 8.47 -35.55 7.91
C THR A 80 9.07 -36.68 7.07
N ALA A 81 9.51 -36.39 5.85
CA ALA A 81 10.17 -37.36 4.97
C ALA A 81 11.46 -37.90 5.60
N LEU A 82 12.29 -37.03 6.20
CA LEU A 82 13.49 -37.41 6.95
C LEU A 82 13.18 -38.35 8.12
N ARG A 83 12.14 -38.06 8.90
CA ARG A 83 11.70 -38.93 10.01
C ARG A 83 11.24 -40.29 9.53
N LEU A 84 10.49 -40.34 8.42
CA LEU A 84 10.04 -41.59 7.81
C LEU A 84 11.22 -42.41 7.27
N LEU A 85 12.19 -41.78 6.60
CA LEU A 85 13.42 -42.43 6.13
C LEU A 85 14.20 -43.06 7.31
N ASN A 86 14.31 -42.34 8.43
CA ASN A 86 15.00 -42.83 9.63
C ASN A 86 14.30 -44.03 10.28
N THR A 87 12.99 -44.19 10.11
CA THR A 87 12.29 -45.39 10.63
C THR A 87 12.58 -46.67 9.86
N ARG A 88 13.17 -46.59 8.65
CA ARG A 88 13.51 -47.75 7.77
C ARG A 88 12.36 -48.73 7.50
N LYS A 89 11.12 -48.26 7.63
CA LYS A 89 9.89 -49.07 7.46
C LYS A 89 9.16 -48.82 6.15
N PHE A 90 9.55 -47.81 5.40
CA PHE A 90 8.88 -47.35 4.19
C PHE A 90 9.88 -47.23 3.05
N ASP A 91 9.44 -47.55 1.84
CA ASP A 91 10.23 -47.37 0.63
C ASP A 91 10.25 -45.90 0.19
N VAL A 92 11.31 -45.49 -0.50
CA VAL A 92 11.49 -44.09 -0.97
C VAL A 92 10.31 -43.61 -1.81
N LYS A 93 9.68 -44.51 -2.58
CA LYS A 93 8.48 -44.20 -3.38
C LYS A 93 7.26 -43.92 -2.50
N GLU A 94 7.06 -44.71 -1.46
CA GLU A 94 5.94 -44.53 -0.52
C GLU A 94 6.10 -43.24 0.28
N ILE A 95 7.34 -42.88 0.66
CA ILE A 95 7.63 -41.63 1.39
C ILE A 95 7.37 -40.41 0.50
N ALA A 96 7.73 -40.47 -0.78
CA ALA A 96 7.45 -39.40 -1.73
C ALA A 96 5.95 -39.16 -1.92
N GLU A 97 5.16 -40.24 -2.02
CA GLU A 97 3.70 -40.16 -2.11
C GLU A 97 3.07 -39.62 -0.81
N LEU A 98 3.53 -40.07 0.36
CA LEU A 98 3.00 -39.64 1.65
C LEU A 98 3.32 -38.18 2.00
N CYS A 99 4.50 -37.71 1.63
CA CYS A 99 4.93 -36.34 1.88
C CYS A 99 4.58 -35.38 0.73
N ASN A 100 4.03 -35.90 -0.38
CA ASN A 100 3.75 -35.15 -1.60
C ASN A 100 4.98 -34.38 -2.11
N LEU A 101 6.13 -35.05 -2.08
CA LEU A 101 7.42 -34.54 -2.54
C LEU A 101 7.84 -35.30 -3.80
N PRO A 102 8.56 -34.66 -4.73
CA PRO A 102 9.14 -35.38 -5.85
C PRO A 102 10.18 -36.39 -5.36
N LEU A 103 10.29 -37.53 -6.06
CA LEU A 103 11.22 -38.60 -5.73
C LEU A 103 12.67 -38.11 -5.62
N GLU A 104 13.04 -37.14 -6.45
CA GLU A 104 14.36 -36.50 -6.45
C GLU A 104 14.68 -35.84 -5.11
N ASP A 105 13.73 -35.08 -4.54
CA ASP A 105 13.92 -34.41 -3.24
C ASP A 105 14.07 -35.43 -2.11
N VAL A 106 13.27 -36.49 -2.11
CA VAL A 106 13.39 -37.56 -1.09
C VAL A 106 14.72 -38.30 -1.20
N THR A 107 15.19 -38.59 -2.42
CA THR A 107 16.51 -39.21 -2.62
C THR A 107 17.66 -38.28 -2.27
N ALA A 108 17.49 -36.96 -2.43
CA ALA A 108 18.49 -35.97 -2.03
C ALA A 108 18.64 -35.90 -0.49
N LEU A 109 17.57 -36.18 0.27
CA LEU A 109 17.60 -36.27 1.73
C LEU A 109 18.36 -37.49 2.28
N MET A 110 18.71 -38.47 1.43
CA MET A 110 19.44 -39.68 1.82
C MET A 110 20.97 -39.57 1.71
N LYS A 111 21.50 -38.42 1.25
CA LYS A 111 22.94 -38.15 1.20
C LYS A 111 23.48 -37.76 2.57
#